data_AF-A0A6J5VBB2-F1
#
_entry.id   AF-A0A6J5VBB2-F1
#
_cell.length_a   1.000
_cell.length_b   1.000
_cell.length_c   1.000
_cell.angle_alpha   90.00
_cell.angle_beta   90.00
_cell.angle_gamma   90.00
#
_symmetry.space_group_name_H-M   'P 1'
#
loop_
_entity.id
_entity.type
_entity.pdbx_description
1 polymer ?
#
loop_
_entity_poly.entity_id
_entity_poly.type
_entity_poly.pdbx_seq_one_letter_code
_entity_poly.pdbx_strand_id
1 'polypeptide(L)' 'MSPFADDLPHLALLYGNLTEEERKRAQEKVSILDESITDLSFPIASVALYKTNYQDKTLKSWEKIAQKILRPR' A
#
# COMPACT_ATOMS: atom_id res chain seq x y z
N MET A 1 -13.62 10.39 -12.01
CA MET A 1 -12.93 9.14 -11.61
C MET A 1 -12.66 8.38 -12.89
N SER A 2 -11.38 8.23 -13.27
CA SER A 2 -11.01 7.62 -14.56
C SER A 2 -11.27 6.10 -14.53
N PRO A 3 -11.75 5.47 -15.63
CA PRO A 3 -12.11 4.06 -15.68
C PRO A 3 -10.93 3.10 -15.89
N PHE A 4 -9.69 3.59 -15.86
CA PHE A 4 -8.47 2.81 -16.02
C PHE A 4 -7.46 3.27 -14.97
N ALA A 5 -7.53 2.69 -13.77
CA ALA A 5 -6.34 2.56 -12.97
C ALA A 5 -5.73 1.24 -13.43
N ASP A 6 -4.62 1.30 -14.16
CA ASP A 6 -3.89 0.11 -14.62
C ASP A 6 -3.73 -0.85 -13.43
N ASP A 7 -4.08 -2.13 -13.65
CA ASP A 7 -4.06 -3.24 -12.68
C ASP A 7 -2.61 -3.54 -12.21
N LEU A 8 -2.01 -2.60 -11.50
CA LEU A 8 -0.65 -2.68 -10.97
C LEU A 8 -0.74 -3.09 -9.51
N PRO A 9 -0.52 -4.38 -9.16
CA PRO A 9 -0.39 -4.78 -7.78
C PRO A 9 0.78 -4.01 -7.18
N HIS A 10 0.49 -3.15 -6.20
CA HIS A 10 1.48 -2.33 -5.52
C HIS A 10 1.25 -2.37 -4.01
N LEU A 11 2.34 -2.24 -3.26
CA LEU A 11 2.32 -2.03 -1.82
C LEU A 11 2.58 -0.54 -1.55
N ALA A 12 1.55 0.19 -1.14
CA ALA A 12 1.72 1.59 -0.76
C ALA A 12 2.55 1.69 0.54
N LEU A 13 3.71 2.35 0.47
CA LEU A 13 4.60 2.53 1.62
C LEU A 13 4.26 3.80 2.42
N LEU A 14 3.74 4.84 1.77
CA LEU A 14 3.44 6.13 2.38
C LEU A 14 2.22 6.79 1.71
N TYR A 15 1.28 7.24 2.53
CA TYR A 15 0.19 8.13 2.12
C TYR A 15 0.47 9.54 2.65
N GLY A 16 0.44 10.53 1.77
CA GLY A 16 0.64 11.93 2.13
C GLY A 16 0.40 12.85 0.95
N ASN A 17 0.05 14.12 1.23
CA ASN A 17 0.06 15.15 0.19
C ASN A 17 1.51 15.66 0.09
N LEU A 18 2.29 15.04 -0.79
CA LEU A 18 3.69 15.39 -0.99
C LEU A 18 3.84 16.26 -2.24
N THR A 19 4.77 17.21 -2.21
CA THR A 19 5.28 17.81 -3.45
C THR A 19 6.10 16.79 -4.24
N GLU A 20 6.40 17.08 -5.51
CA GLU A 20 7.20 16.18 -6.34
C GLU A 20 8.63 15.99 -5.78
N GLU A 21 9.20 17.05 -5.21
CA GLU A 21 10.51 17.01 -4.54
C GLU A 21 10.47 16.15 -3.27
N GLU A 22 9.40 16.26 -2.49
CA GLU A 22 9.19 15.41 -1.32
C GLU A 22 8.99 13.94 -1.70
N ARG A 23 8.28 13.69 -2.80
CA ARG A 23 8.09 12.34 -3.35
C ARG A 23 9.41 11.71 -3.77
N LYS A 24 10.26 12.46 -4.48
CA LYS A 24 11.59 11.98 -4.89
C LYS A 24 12.47 11.68 -3.68
N ARG A 25 12.51 12.58 -2.69
CA ARG A 25 13.25 12.36 -1.44
C ARG A 25 12.72 11.15 -0.65
N ALA A 26 11.41 10.91 -0.66
CA ALA A 26 10.83 9.73 -0.02
C ALA A 26 11.27 8.44 -0.71
N GLN A 27 11.31 8.42 -2.05
CA GLN A 27 11.83 7.29 -2.81
C GLN A 27 13.31 7.01 -2.50
N GLU A 28 14.16 8.05 -2.51
CA GLU A 28 15.59 7.92 -2.17
C GLU A 28 15.79 7.36 -0.75
N LYS A 29 15.00 7.83 0.23
CA LYS A 29 15.08 7.34 1.61
C LYS A 29 14.69 5.87 1.74
N VAL A 30 13.70 5.39 0.98
CA VAL A 30 13.28 3.98 1.01
C VAL A 30 14.43 3.08 0.58
N SER A 31 15.13 3.42 -0.51
CA SER A 31 16.29 2.65 -0.97
C SER A 31 17.45 2.63 0.03
N ILE A 32 17.66 3.71 0.80
CA ILE A 32 18.68 3.76 1.86
C ILE A 32 18.29 2.89 3.06
N LEU A 33 17.00 2.86 3.40
CA LEU A 33 16.50 2.09 4.55
C LEU A 33 16.50 0.59 4.27
N ASP A 34 16.20 0.20 3.03
CA ASP A 34 16.22 -1.18 2.59
C ASP A 34 16.53 -1.24 1.08
N GLU A 35 17.78 -1.57 0.74
CA GLU A 35 18.22 -1.71 -0.64
C GLU A 35 17.56 -2.91 -1.35
N SER A 36 17.06 -3.89 -0.58
CA SER A 36 16.42 -5.11 -1.11
C SER A 36 14.92 -4.94 -1.36
N ILE A 37 14.34 -3.80 -1.00
CA ILE A 37 12.89 -3.54 -1.08
C ILE A 37 12.34 -3.70 -2.50
N THR A 38 13.17 -3.47 -3.52
CA THR A 38 12.80 -3.61 -4.94
C THR A 38 12.70 -5.07 -5.40
N ASP A 39 13.40 -5.98 -4.72
CA ASP A 39 13.47 -7.41 -5.05
C ASP A 39 12.73 -8.28 -4.03
N LEU A 40 12.00 -7.66 -3.11
CA LEU A 40 11.33 -8.35 -2.01
C LEU A 40 10.25 -9.30 -2.52
N SER A 41 10.44 -10.60 -2.26
CA SER A 41 9.44 -11.63 -2.47
C SER A 41 8.86 -12.08 -1.14
N PHE A 42 7.53 -12.11 -1.04
CA PHE A 42 6.83 -12.55 0.16
C PHE A 42 5.52 -13.26 -0.18
N PRO A 43 5.09 -14.24 0.64
CA PRO A 43 3.81 -14.90 0.44
C PRO A 43 2.65 -14.00 0.90
N ILE A 44 1.56 -13.98 0.12
CA ILE A 44 0.29 -13.43 0.59
C ILE A 44 -0.37 -14.47 1.50
N ALA A 45 -0.17 -14.33 2.81
CA ALA A 45 -0.65 -15.30 3.80
C ALA A 45 -2.15 -15.15 4.15
N SER A 46 -2.77 -14.01 3.87
CA SER A 46 -4.17 -13.76 4.20
C SER A 46 -4.77 -12.64 3.35
N VAL A 47 -6.09 -12.62 3.28
CA VAL A 47 -6.88 -11.49 2.74
C VAL A 47 -7.80 -10.96 3.83
N ALA A 48 -8.11 -9.67 3.77
CA ALA A 48 -9.00 -9.03 4.73
C ALA A 48 -10.02 -8.16 4.01
N LEU A 49 -11.24 -8.18 4.53
CA LEU A 49 -12.33 -7.30 4.11
C LEU A 49 -12.30 -6.05 4.98
N TYR A 50 -12.20 -4.89 4.35
CA TYR A 50 -12.24 -3.60 5.03
C TYR A 50 -13.44 -2.79 4.57
N LYS A 51 -14.07 -2.10 5.51
CA LYS A 51 -14.92 -0.95 5.24
C LYS A 51 -14.01 0.28 5.21
N THR A 52 -13.98 0.96 4.08
CA THR A 52 -13.08 2.10 3.86
C THR A 52 -13.87 3.33 3.44
N ASN A 53 -13.37 4.50 3.81
CA ASN A 53 -13.80 5.77 3.23
C ASN A 53 -12.61 6.40 2.50
N TYR A 54 -12.65 6.41 1.17
CA TYR A 54 -11.58 6.96 0.35
C TYR A 54 -11.37 8.46 0.51
N GLN A 55 -12.37 9.18 1.04
CA GLN A 55 -12.24 10.61 1.34
C GLN A 55 -11.54 10.87 2.67
N ASP A 56 -11.49 9.88 3.57
CA ASP A 56 -10.82 10.00 4.86
C ASP A 56 -9.31 9.80 4.72
N LYS A 57 -8.58 10.91 4.60
CA LYS A 57 -7.12 10.93 4.55
C LYS A 57 -6.46 10.62 5.90
N THR A 58 -7.21 10.59 7.00
CA THR A 58 -6.66 10.28 8.35
C THR A 58 -6.55 8.78 8.60
N LEU A 59 -7.19 7.96 7.76
CA LEU A 59 -7.31 6.50 7.88
C LEU A 59 -8.07 6.02 9.14
N LYS A 60 -8.64 6.93 9.94
CA LYS A 60 -9.31 6.58 11.21
C LYS A 60 -10.67 5.91 11.01
N SER A 61 -11.31 6.14 9.87
CA SER A 61 -12.59 5.52 9.52
C SER A 61 -12.47 4.14 8.88
N TRP A 62 -11.24 3.68 8.62
CA TRP A 62 -11.02 2.38 8.00
C TRP A 62 -11.15 1.28 9.03
N GLU A 63 -12.09 0.37 8.79
CA GLU A 63 -12.46 -0.67 9.73
C GLU A 63 -12.26 -2.04 9.08
N LYS A 64 -11.50 -2.92 9.75
CA LYS A 64 -11.35 -4.30 9.34
C LYS A 64 -12.58 -5.09 9.77
N ILE A 65 -13.31 -5.64 8.82
CA ILE A 65 -14.56 -6.37 9.06
C ILE A 65 -14.31 -7.87 9.21
N ALA A 66 -13.43 -8.43 8.39
CA ALA A 66 -13.10 -9.86 8.44
C ALA A 66 -11.69 -10.12 7.90
N GLN A 67 -11.13 -11.29 8.22
CA GLN A 67 -9.88 -11.79 7.65
C GLN A 67 -10.01 -13.29 7.37
N LYS A 68 -9.38 -13.72 6.28
CA LYS A 68 -9.23 -15.13 5.94
C LYS A 68 -7.75 -15.43 5.73
N ILE A 69 -7.23 -16.36 6.53
CA ILE A 69 -5.90 -16.96 6.28
C ILE A 69 -6.01 -17.80 5.01
N LEU A 70 -5.09 -17.57 4.09
CA LEU A 70 -4.94 -18.37 2.88
C LEU A 70 -4.07 -19.58 3.22
N ARG A 71 -4.53 -20.76 2.80
CA ARG A 71 -3.69 -21.96 2.89
C ARG A 71 -2.78 -21.99 1.67
N PRO A 72 -1.50 -22.39 1.82
CA PRO A 72 -0.65 -22.71 0.67
C PRO A 72 -1.38 -23.73 -0.22
N ARG A 73 -1.29 -23.54 -1.54
CA ARG A 73 -1.71 -24.57 -2.51
C ARG A 73 -0.63 -25.63 -2.61
#